data_AF-A0A935YSI4-F1
#
_entry.id   AF-A0A935YSI4-F1
#
_cell.length_a   1.000
_cell.length_b   1.000
_cell.length_c   1.000
_cell.angle_alpha   90.00
_cell.angle_beta   90.00
_cell.angle_gamma   90.00
#
_symmetry.space_group_name_H-M   'P 1'
#
loop_
_entity.id
_entity.type
_entity.pdbx_description
1 polymer ?
#
loop_
_entity_poly.entity_id
_entity_poly.type
_entity_poly.pdbx_seq_one_letter_code
_entity_poly.pdbx_strand_id
1 'polypeptide(L)'
;MIRTTKLNARESLTARFIRQKIGTQPAYFSLTGEILDASVRRDGGIVACGCLHDDILKEWPDLADAEALHLSKVETGEPMHAQANGWYWYAGAVVEAGHPKPEGAGRYIGEATQGRSCTAIFAGHARITMDEAQQLVERRLSLQQFAEWIDAQRPRWKAEADAAVAKYFGGA
;
A
#
# COMPACT_ATOMS: atom_id res chain seq x y z
N MET A 1 -16.92 -2.94 2.35
CA MET A 1 -17.31 -1.86 3.27
C MET A 1 -17.40 -0.54 2.50
N ILE A 2 -18.37 0.32 2.83
CA ILE A 2 -18.50 1.68 2.27
C ILE A 2 -18.75 2.64 3.45
N ARG A 3 -18.06 3.79 3.47
CA ARG A 3 -18.30 4.88 4.43
C ARG A 3 -18.38 6.21 3.67
N THR A 4 -19.25 7.10 4.13
CA THR A 4 -19.42 8.43 3.54
C THR A 4 -19.49 9.47 4.64
N THR A 5 -18.80 10.60 4.45
CA THR A 5 -18.85 11.77 5.35
C THR A 5 -18.99 13.05 4.53
N LYS A 6 -19.48 14.12 5.17
CA LYS A 6 -19.46 15.47 4.60
C LYS A 6 -18.15 16.15 4.99
N LEU A 7 -17.39 16.61 4.01
CA LEU A 7 -16.17 17.40 4.26
C LEU A 7 -16.53 18.85 4.56
N ASN A 8 -17.57 19.36 3.91
CA ASN A 8 -18.13 20.69 4.14
C ASN A 8 -19.58 20.77 3.60
N ALA A 9 -20.11 21.98 3.47
CA ALA A 9 -21.48 22.23 2.99
C ALA A 9 -21.75 21.70 1.56
N ARG A 10 -20.72 21.52 0.74
CA ARG A 10 -20.85 21.13 -0.67
C ARG A 10 -20.25 19.76 -0.96
N GLU A 11 -19.17 19.41 -0.26
CA GLU A 11 -18.38 18.23 -0.56
C GLU A 11 -18.67 17.05 0.37
N SER A 12 -18.65 15.85 -0.19
CA SER A 12 -18.65 14.59 0.56
C SER A 12 -17.56 13.65 0.07
N LEU A 13 -16.91 12.98 1.02
CA LEU A 13 -15.96 11.91 0.75
C LEU A 13 -16.63 10.56 0.96
N THR A 14 -16.50 9.66 -0.01
CA THR A 14 -16.90 8.26 0.11
C THR A 14 -15.68 7.35 0.00
N ALA A 15 -15.41 6.56 1.04
CA ALA A 15 -14.41 5.50 1.02
C ALA A 15 -15.06 4.15 0.70
N ARG A 16 -14.41 3.35 -0.16
CA ARG A 16 -14.81 1.98 -0.48
C ARG A 16 -13.64 1.04 -0.26
N PHE A 17 -13.83 0.05 0.60
CA PHE A 17 -12.92 -1.07 0.76
C PHE A 17 -13.57 -2.34 0.21
N ILE A 18 -13.00 -2.89 -0.86
CA ILE A 18 -13.58 -4.01 -1.62
C ILE A 18 -12.53 -5.08 -1.94
N ARG A 19 -13.02 -6.28 -2.27
CA ARG A 19 -12.23 -7.34 -2.91
C ARG A 19 -12.41 -7.21 -4.42
N GLN A 20 -11.44 -6.62 -5.09
CA GLN A 20 -11.48 -6.37 -6.53
C GLN A 20 -10.90 -7.57 -7.28
N LYS A 21 -11.48 -7.90 -8.43
CA LYS A 21 -10.94 -8.88 -9.37
C LYS A 21 -11.06 -8.34 -10.79
N ILE A 22 -9.96 -8.40 -11.55
CA ILE A 22 -9.92 -7.96 -12.96
C ILE A 22 -9.51 -9.15 -13.82
N GLY A 23 -10.38 -9.56 -14.74
CA GLY A 23 -10.12 -10.69 -15.62
C GLY A 23 -9.75 -11.97 -14.85
N THR A 24 -8.63 -12.58 -15.24
CA THR A 24 -8.14 -13.85 -14.69
C THR A 24 -7.19 -13.69 -13.51
N GLN A 25 -6.82 -12.45 -13.13
CA GLN A 25 -5.87 -12.25 -12.04
C GLN A 25 -6.48 -12.62 -10.67
N PRO A 26 -5.67 -12.98 -9.67
CA PRO A 26 -6.15 -13.17 -8.29
C PRO A 26 -6.84 -11.93 -7.75
N ALA A 27 -7.87 -12.11 -6.92
CA ALA A 27 -8.52 -10.99 -6.28
C ALA A 27 -7.54 -10.24 -5.35
N TYR A 28 -7.70 -8.93 -5.25
CA TYR A 28 -6.89 -8.06 -4.40
C TYR A 28 -7.76 -7.08 -3.62
N PHE A 29 -7.25 -6.55 -2.51
CA PHE A 29 -7.95 -5.52 -1.75
C PHE A 29 -7.80 -4.16 -2.42
N SER A 30 -8.90 -3.41 -2.51
CA SER A 30 -8.91 -2.06 -3.05
C SER A 30 -9.58 -1.11 -2.05
N LEU A 31 -8.82 -0.15 -1.51
CA LEU A 31 -9.32 0.98 -0.75
C LEU A 31 -9.21 2.22 -1.65
N THR A 32 -10.36 2.77 -2.04
CA THR A 32 -10.42 3.97 -2.87
C THR A 32 -11.38 4.99 -2.29
N GLY A 33 -11.17 6.25 -2.68
CA GLY A 33 -11.98 7.38 -2.30
C GLY A 33 -12.62 8.06 -3.51
N GLU A 34 -13.73 8.73 -3.27
CA GLU A 34 -14.37 9.65 -4.21
C GLU A 34 -14.87 10.88 -3.44
N ILE A 35 -14.47 12.07 -3.89
CA ILE A 35 -14.98 13.35 -3.39
C ILE A 35 -15.97 13.89 -4.43
N LEU A 36 -17.20 14.13 -3.98
CA LEU A 36 -18.27 14.71 -4.78
C LEU A 36 -18.56 16.14 -4.30
N ASP A 37 -18.65 17.10 -5.23
CA ASP A 37 -19.15 18.46 -4.98
C ASP A 37 -20.53 18.62 -5.63
N ALA A 38 -21.55 18.90 -4.81
CA ALA A 38 -22.93 19.06 -5.26
C ALA A 38 -23.16 20.26 -6.22
N SER A 39 -22.24 21.21 -6.28
CA SER A 39 -22.29 22.35 -7.19
C SER A 39 -21.76 22.02 -8.59
N VAL A 40 -21.01 20.92 -8.73
CA VAL A 40 -20.43 20.48 -10.00
C VAL A 40 -21.43 19.56 -10.72
N ARG A 41 -21.82 19.94 -11.95
CA ARG A 41 -22.80 19.18 -12.75
C ARG A 41 -22.16 18.20 -13.74
N ARG A 42 -20.86 18.30 -13.98
CA ARG A 42 -20.10 17.42 -14.90
C ARG A 42 -19.60 16.19 -14.14
N ASP A 43 -19.43 15.07 -14.84
CA ASP A 43 -18.83 13.84 -14.30
C ASP A 43 -19.47 13.37 -12.99
N GLY A 44 -20.80 13.57 -12.84
CA GLY A 44 -21.54 13.20 -11.64
C GLY A 44 -21.20 14.02 -10.39
N GLY A 45 -20.48 15.14 -10.53
CA GLY A 45 -20.00 15.95 -9.42
C GLY A 45 -18.67 15.48 -8.82
N ILE A 46 -18.01 14.49 -9.43
CA ILE A 46 -16.71 13.97 -8.98
C ILE A 46 -15.63 15.04 -9.20
N VAL A 47 -14.98 15.46 -8.11
CA VAL A 47 -13.86 16.41 -8.15
C VAL A 47 -12.50 15.73 -7.88
N ALA A 48 -12.51 14.59 -7.17
CA ALA A 48 -11.34 13.75 -6.98
C ALA A 48 -11.76 12.28 -6.79
N CYS A 49 -10.98 11.33 -7.32
CA CYS A 49 -11.22 9.90 -7.11
C CYS A 49 -9.91 9.08 -7.19
N GLY A 50 -9.93 7.85 -6.67
CA GLY A 50 -8.79 6.92 -6.71
C GLY A 50 -8.14 6.73 -5.34
N CYS A 51 -6.80 6.81 -5.28
CA CYS A 51 -6.01 6.57 -4.07
C CYS A 51 -5.96 7.80 -3.14
N LEU A 52 -7.12 8.22 -2.62
CA LEU A 52 -7.25 9.34 -1.69
C LEU A 52 -6.96 8.92 -0.24
N HIS A 53 -5.86 8.20 -0.02
CA HIS A 53 -5.58 7.55 1.27
C HIS A 53 -5.40 8.55 2.42
N ASP A 54 -4.73 9.68 2.18
CA ASP A 54 -4.55 10.72 3.19
C ASP A 54 -5.91 11.31 3.65
N ASP A 55 -6.80 11.64 2.71
CA ASP A 55 -8.14 12.14 3.02
C ASP A 55 -9.00 11.08 3.73
N ILE A 56 -8.90 9.82 3.29
CA ILE A 56 -9.61 8.70 3.92
C ILE A 56 -9.15 8.49 5.36
N LEU A 57 -7.84 8.48 5.61
CA LEU A 57 -7.29 8.21 6.94
C LEU A 57 -7.44 9.42 7.88
N LYS A 58 -7.53 10.63 7.35
CA LYS A 58 -7.90 11.82 8.13
C LYS A 58 -9.30 11.69 8.72
N GLU A 59 -10.27 11.21 7.94
CA GLU A 59 -11.66 11.05 8.38
C GLU A 59 -11.93 9.73 9.12
N TRP A 60 -11.25 8.65 8.71
CA TRP A 60 -11.39 7.33 9.30
C TRP A 60 -10.02 6.68 9.58
N PRO A 61 -9.33 7.10 10.65
CA PRO A 61 -8.02 6.53 11.02
C PRO A 61 -8.06 5.02 11.27
N ASP A 62 -9.23 4.47 11.65
CA ASP A 62 -9.42 3.03 11.89
C ASP A 62 -9.37 2.17 10.63
N LEU A 63 -9.23 2.79 9.44
CA LEU A 63 -9.03 2.14 8.14
C LEU A 63 -7.55 1.98 7.76
N ALA A 64 -6.59 2.30 8.65
CA ALA A 64 -5.16 2.16 8.37
C ALA A 64 -4.77 0.72 7.97
N ASP A 65 -5.41 -0.29 8.54
CA ASP A 65 -5.20 -1.69 8.15
C ASP A 65 -5.74 -2.02 6.75
N ALA A 66 -6.84 -1.39 6.34
CA ALA A 66 -7.38 -1.50 4.98
C ALA A 66 -6.51 -0.79 3.94
N GLU A 67 -5.94 0.36 4.30
CA GLU A 67 -4.98 1.11 3.47
C GLU A 67 -3.70 0.30 3.25
N ALA A 68 -3.13 -0.25 4.32
CA ALA A 68 -1.92 -1.08 4.25
C ALA A 68 -2.10 -2.32 3.35
N LEU A 69 -3.32 -2.85 3.25
CA LEU A 69 -3.64 -3.97 2.38
C LEU A 69 -3.99 -3.57 0.94
N HIS A 70 -4.08 -2.29 0.61
CA HIS A 70 -4.38 -1.86 -0.75
C HIS A 70 -3.42 -2.51 -1.78
N LEU A 71 -3.99 -3.06 -2.85
CA LEU A 71 -3.30 -3.85 -3.88
C LEU A 71 -2.68 -5.17 -3.40
N SER A 72 -2.93 -5.60 -2.16
CA SER A 72 -2.50 -6.92 -1.69
C SER A 72 -3.48 -8.00 -2.13
N LYS A 73 -2.96 -9.19 -2.47
CA LYS A 73 -3.78 -10.35 -2.83
C LYS A 73 -4.69 -10.74 -1.66
N VAL A 74 -5.97 -11.00 -1.93
CA VAL A 74 -6.94 -11.38 -0.89
C VAL A 74 -6.57 -12.71 -0.23
N GLU A 75 -6.10 -13.68 -1.03
CA GLU A 75 -5.85 -15.05 -0.57
C GLU A 75 -4.60 -15.18 0.31
N THR A 76 -3.55 -14.43 -0.01
CA THR A 76 -2.23 -14.56 0.62
C THR A 76 -1.79 -13.33 1.40
N GLY A 77 -2.48 -12.20 1.23
CA GLY A 77 -2.06 -10.89 1.73
C GLY A 77 -0.80 -10.32 1.09
N GLU A 78 -0.18 -11.03 0.15
CA GLU A 78 1.05 -10.58 -0.49
C GLU A 78 0.81 -9.25 -1.23
N PRO A 79 1.64 -8.20 -0.98
CA PRO A 79 1.61 -6.96 -1.75
C PRO A 79 1.77 -7.23 -3.25
N MET A 80 1.14 -6.41 -4.10
CA MET A 80 1.32 -6.51 -5.54
C MET A 80 2.81 -6.40 -5.92
N HIS A 81 3.32 -7.42 -6.62
CA HIS A 81 4.74 -7.53 -6.97
C HIS A 81 5.69 -7.43 -5.75
N ALA A 82 5.35 -8.11 -4.64
CA ALA A 82 6.09 -8.06 -3.38
C ALA A 82 7.62 -8.04 -3.53
N GLN A 83 8.20 -9.02 -4.23
CA GLN A 83 9.63 -9.11 -4.44
C GLN A 83 10.19 -8.02 -5.37
N ALA A 84 9.58 -7.80 -6.54
CA ALA A 84 10.12 -6.88 -7.54
C ALA A 84 10.02 -5.42 -7.09
N ASN A 85 8.84 -4.99 -6.64
CA ASN A 85 8.63 -3.64 -6.10
C ASN A 85 9.39 -3.46 -4.78
N GLY A 86 9.41 -4.49 -3.93
CA GLY A 86 10.16 -4.47 -2.68
C GLY A 86 11.65 -4.25 -2.91
N TRP A 87 12.25 -5.01 -3.84
CA TRP A 87 13.67 -4.89 -4.18
C TRP A 87 14.01 -3.53 -4.78
N TYR A 88 13.13 -3.01 -5.65
CA TYR A 88 13.32 -1.69 -6.26
C TYR A 88 13.44 -0.57 -5.21
N TRP A 89 12.52 -0.55 -4.22
CA TRP A 89 12.54 0.45 -3.14
C TRP A 89 13.63 0.19 -2.11
N TYR A 90 13.88 -1.08 -1.75
CA TYR A 90 14.97 -1.46 -0.86
C TYR A 90 16.35 -1.06 -1.43
N ALA A 91 16.61 -1.36 -2.72
CA ALA A 91 17.87 -0.96 -3.37
C ALA A 91 18.02 0.56 -3.44
N GLY A 92 16.91 1.29 -3.67
CA GLY A 92 16.87 2.74 -3.56
C GLY A 92 17.24 3.22 -2.15
N ALA A 93 16.68 2.60 -1.11
CA ALA A 93 16.95 2.92 0.29
C ALA A 93 18.42 2.68 0.68
N VAL A 94 19.04 1.62 0.17
CA VAL A 94 20.48 1.35 0.36
C VAL A 94 21.34 2.46 -0.24
N VAL A 95 21.02 2.92 -1.45
CA VAL A 95 21.76 4.02 -2.09
C VAL A 95 21.49 5.37 -1.41
N GLU A 96 20.25 5.62 -1.00
CA GLU A 96 19.87 6.83 -0.26
C GLU A 96 20.62 6.94 1.08
N ALA A 97 20.88 5.82 1.75
CA ALA A 97 21.72 5.74 2.96
C ALA A 97 23.23 5.93 2.69
N GLY A 98 23.64 6.16 1.45
CA GLY A 98 25.04 6.38 1.07
C GLY A 98 25.86 5.11 0.86
N HIS A 99 25.22 3.94 0.80
CA HIS A 99 25.91 2.69 0.51
C HIS A 99 25.99 2.42 -1.01
N PRO A 100 26.94 1.57 -1.45
CA PRO A 100 26.99 1.12 -2.83
C PRO A 100 25.69 0.42 -3.23
N LYS A 101 25.26 0.65 -4.47
CA LYS A 101 24.09 -0.02 -5.04
C LYS A 101 24.24 -1.54 -4.93
N PRO A 102 23.24 -2.27 -4.39
CA PRO A 102 23.29 -3.73 -4.29
C PRO A 102 23.48 -4.41 -5.65
N GLU A 103 24.21 -5.52 -5.65
CA GLU A 103 24.33 -6.38 -6.83
C GLU A 103 22.95 -6.93 -7.24
N GLY A 104 22.68 -6.98 -8.55
CA GLY A 104 21.38 -7.38 -9.08
C GLY A 104 20.30 -6.29 -9.02
N ALA A 105 20.60 -5.10 -8.48
CA ALA A 105 19.74 -3.94 -8.66
C ALA A 105 19.78 -3.45 -10.11
N GLY A 106 18.61 -3.11 -10.66
CA GLY A 106 18.46 -2.64 -12.02
C GLY A 106 19.23 -1.36 -12.32
N ARG A 107 19.16 -0.92 -13.58
CA ARG A 107 19.69 0.40 -13.98
C ARG A 107 18.99 1.53 -13.21
N TYR A 108 17.70 1.36 -12.97
CA TYR A 108 16.87 2.23 -12.17
C TYR A 108 16.60 1.58 -10.82
N ILE A 109 16.66 2.38 -9.77
CA ILE A 109 16.31 2.04 -8.39
C ILE A 109 15.35 3.09 -7.87
N GLY A 110 14.72 2.83 -6.72
CA GLY A 110 13.85 3.81 -6.08
C GLY A 110 14.57 5.14 -5.92
N GLU A 111 13.86 6.23 -6.25
CA GLU A 111 14.26 7.59 -5.90
C GLU A 111 13.23 8.13 -4.92
N ALA A 112 13.64 8.99 -3.98
CA ALA A 112 12.72 9.65 -3.08
C ALA A 112 11.68 10.43 -3.91
N THR A 113 10.40 10.17 -3.68
CA THR A 113 9.31 10.80 -4.44
C THR A 113 8.27 11.36 -3.50
N GLN A 114 7.65 12.48 -3.88
CA GLN A 114 6.53 13.08 -3.13
C GLN A 114 6.87 13.32 -1.64
N GLY A 115 8.12 13.66 -1.34
CA GLY A 115 8.61 13.89 0.03
C GLY A 115 8.83 12.63 0.88
N ARG A 116 8.68 11.42 0.32
CA ARG A 116 8.96 10.16 1.00
C ARG A 116 10.31 9.59 0.58
N SER A 117 11.09 9.13 1.56
CA SER A 117 12.31 8.35 1.33
C SER A 117 11.99 6.98 0.74
N CYS A 118 12.97 6.39 0.04
CA CYS A 118 12.87 5.01 -0.44
C CYS A 118 12.64 4.03 0.73
N THR A 119 13.27 4.30 1.89
CA THR A 119 13.08 3.52 3.12
C THR A 119 11.62 3.55 3.58
N ALA A 120 10.97 4.72 3.55
CA ALA A 120 9.57 4.86 3.94
C ALA A 120 8.60 4.19 2.95
N ILE A 121 8.95 4.16 1.65
CA ILE A 121 8.15 3.46 0.64
C ILE A 121 8.34 1.95 0.79
N PHE A 122 9.57 1.47 0.99
CA PHE A 122 9.87 0.07 1.25
C PHE A 122 9.17 -0.44 2.52
N ALA A 123 9.26 0.32 3.62
CA ALA A 123 8.60 -0.01 4.88
C ALA A 123 7.08 -0.18 4.71
N GLY A 124 6.43 0.76 4.01
CA GLY A 124 5.01 0.68 3.70
C GLY A 124 4.67 -0.52 2.81
N HIS A 125 5.43 -0.74 1.73
CA HIS A 125 5.21 -1.85 0.80
C HIS A 125 5.34 -3.23 1.47
N ALA A 126 6.34 -3.41 2.33
CA ALA A 126 6.53 -4.65 3.08
C ALA A 126 5.69 -4.72 4.37
N ARG A 127 4.98 -3.64 4.73
CA ARG A 127 4.26 -3.45 5.99
C ARG A 127 5.12 -3.78 7.21
N ILE A 128 6.25 -3.11 7.32
CA ILE A 128 7.18 -3.20 8.45
C ILE A 128 7.41 -1.80 9.04
N THR A 129 8.02 -1.74 10.22
CA THR A 129 8.37 -0.46 10.83
C THR A 129 9.52 0.22 10.10
N MET A 130 9.65 1.54 10.28
CA MET A 130 10.82 2.28 9.78
C MET A 130 12.13 1.74 10.34
N ASP A 131 12.15 1.38 11.63
CA ASP A 131 13.35 0.84 12.29
C ASP A 131 13.74 -0.52 11.69
N GLU A 132 12.79 -1.40 11.42
CA GLU A 132 13.06 -2.68 10.76
C GLU A 132 13.58 -2.47 9.33
N ALA A 133 12.98 -1.55 8.58
CA ALA A 133 13.45 -1.20 7.24
C ALA A 133 14.89 -0.67 7.25
N GLN A 134 15.22 0.20 8.20
CA GLN A 134 16.59 0.72 8.37
C GLN A 134 17.58 -0.39 8.74
N GLN A 135 17.21 -1.29 9.65
CA GLN A 135 18.07 -2.44 10.00
C GLN A 135 18.35 -3.34 8.78
N LEU A 136 17.37 -3.54 7.90
CA LEU A 136 17.58 -4.30 6.66
C LEU A 136 18.53 -3.57 5.70
N VAL A 137 18.38 -2.25 5.56
CA VAL A 137 19.26 -1.41 4.74
C VAL A 137 20.71 -1.52 5.20
N GLU A 138 20.96 -1.42 6.51
CA GLU A 138 22.31 -1.56 7.11
C GLU A 138 22.92 -2.96 6.88
N ARG A 139 22.07 -3.99 6.90
CA ARG A 139 22.49 -5.37 6.62
C ARG A 139 22.91 -5.60 5.17
N ARG A 140 22.49 -4.73 4.23
CA ARG A 140 22.88 -4.78 2.80
C ARG A 140 22.68 -6.16 2.18
N LEU A 141 21.48 -6.70 2.36
CA LEU A 141 21.05 -7.96 1.76
C LEU A 141 21.32 -8.00 0.26
N SER A 142 21.82 -9.15 -0.21
CA SER A 142 21.83 -9.49 -1.64
C SER A 142 20.41 -9.71 -2.16
N LEU A 143 20.25 -9.72 -3.49
CA LEU A 143 18.95 -10.02 -4.11
C LEU A 143 18.38 -11.37 -3.63
N GLN A 144 19.24 -12.38 -3.46
CA GLN A 144 18.82 -13.70 -2.98
C GLN A 144 18.37 -13.65 -1.51
N GLN A 145 19.16 -13.02 -0.64
CA GLN A 145 18.79 -12.86 0.79
C GLN A 145 17.51 -12.04 0.95
N PHE A 146 17.31 -11.04 0.10
CA PHE A 146 16.08 -10.25 0.07
C PHE A 146 14.87 -11.09 -0.37
N ALA A 147 15.03 -11.93 -1.40
CA ALA A 147 13.96 -12.83 -1.85
C ALA A 147 13.55 -13.80 -0.74
N GLU A 148 14.53 -14.40 -0.05
CA GLU A 148 14.29 -15.28 1.10
C GLU A 148 13.58 -14.53 2.24
N TRP A 149 13.99 -13.28 2.52
CA TRP A 149 13.34 -12.43 3.51
C TRP A 149 11.89 -12.09 3.15
N ILE A 150 11.61 -11.80 1.87
CA ILE A 150 10.25 -11.55 1.36
C ILE A 150 9.38 -12.79 1.51
N ASP A 151 9.89 -13.98 1.15
CA ASP A 151 9.14 -15.22 1.27
C ASP A 151 8.81 -15.56 2.73
N ALA A 152 9.70 -15.22 3.66
CA ALA A 152 9.44 -15.35 5.08
C ALA A 152 8.31 -14.44 5.60
N GLN A 153 7.92 -13.39 4.88
CA GLN A 153 6.80 -12.51 5.26
C GLN A 153 5.42 -13.09 4.93
N ARG A 154 5.34 -14.08 4.03
CA ARG A 154 4.07 -14.61 3.52
C ARG A 154 3.10 -15.06 4.62
N PRO A 155 3.52 -15.77 5.69
CA PRO A 155 2.61 -16.16 6.76
C PRO A 155 2.00 -14.95 7.51
N ARG A 156 2.81 -13.91 7.77
CA ARG A 156 2.35 -12.68 8.42
C ARG A 156 1.35 -11.94 7.54
N TRP A 157 1.67 -11.75 6.27
CA TRP A 157 0.78 -11.10 5.32
C TRP A 157 -0.54 -11.85 5.16
N LYS A 158 -0.51 -13.18 5.16
CA LYS A 158 -1.73 -13.98 5.16
C LYS A 158 -2.59 -13.71 6.39
N ALA A 159 -1.99 -13.67 7.59
CA ALA A 159 -2.71 -13.37 8.81
C ALA A 159 -3.35 -11.97 8.80
N GLU A 160 -2.65 -10.96 8.27
CA GLU A 160 -3.19 -9.60 8.08
C GLU A 160 -4.40 -9.59 7.13
N ALA A 161 -4.30 -10.29 6.00
CA ALA A 161 -5.39 -10.43 5.05
C ALA A 161 -6.61 -11.15 5.64
N ASP A 162 -6.38 -12.26 6.35
CA ASP A 162 -7.43 -13.03 7.01
C ASP A 162 -8.14 -12.17 8.08
N ALA A 163 -7.39 -11.37 8.85
CA ALA A 163 -7.92 -10.44 9.84
C ALA A 163 -8.78 -9.34 9.19
N ALA A 164 -8.34 -8.76 8.07
CA ALA A 164 -9.12 -7.79 7.32
C ALA A 164 -10.38 -8.42 6.71
N VAL A 165 -10.30 -9.69 6.26
CA VAL A 165 -11.48 -10.43 5.80
C VAL A 165 -12.52 -10.56 6.90
N ALA A 166 -12.10 -10.99 8.09
CA ALA A 166 -12.98 -11.10 9.24
C ALA A 166 -13.59 -9.73 9.62
N LYS A 167 -12.77 -8.68 9.73
CA LYS A 167 -13.18 -7.33 10.16
C LYS A 167 -14.16 -6.67 9.19
N TYR A 168 -13.90 -6.75 7.88
CA TYR A 168 -14.61 -5.92 6.89
C TYR A 168 -15.60 -6.68 6.01
N PHE A 169 -15.51 -8.00 5.99
CA PHE A 169 -16.32 -8.85 5.11
C PHE A 169 -16.92 -10.08 5.82
N GLY A 170 -16.62 -10.29 7.12
CA GLY A 170 -17.07 -11.43 7.91
C GLY A 170 -18.48 -11.33 8.49
N GLY A 171 -19.27 -10.33 8.07
CA GLY A 171 -20.66 -10.16 8.47
C GLY A 171 -21.63 -10.46 7.32
N ALA A 172 -22.26 -11.63 7.39
CA ALA A 172 -23.59 -11.95 6.85
C ALA A 172 -24.28 -12.90 7.84
#